data_AF-A0A969MQ43-F1
#
_entry.id   AF-A0A969MQ43-F1
#
_cell.length_a   1.000
_cell.length_b   1.000
_cell.length_c   1.000
_cell.angle_alpha   90.00
_cell.angle_beta   90.00
_cell.angle_gamma   90.00
#
_symmetry.space_group_name_H-M   'P 1'
#
loop_
_entity.id
_entity.type
_entity.pdbx_description
1 polymer ?
#
loop_
_entity_poly.entity_id
_entity_poly.type
_entity_poly.pdbx_seq_one_letter_code
_entity_poly.pdbx_strand_id
1 'polypeptide(L)'
;MGGKWRAKSNVVGSQWVLLDIDNSGKDANGEKCYEHQLTLDEALEHPFIQRYCALIYTTASHRTDWHKFRLVFLLPEFVPGYEIVEVLTRYLMKHLPHDPACKDASRVFYGSTEASFPLVQPNVTLPYEWISEAIAVTEREKLEYQKRIAEIEKRKAELRNRAESEGWDTDALIQQALNYIPPPTNWQR
;
A
#
# COMPACT_ATOMS: atom_id res chain seq x y z
N MET A 1 20.97 -9.94 -14.17
CA MET A 1 20.40 -8.92 -13.26
C MET A 1 18.92 -9.24 -13.07
N GLY A 2 18.52 -9.69 -11.89
CA GLY A 2 17.21 -10.30 -11.65
C GLY A 2 16.08 -9.31 -11.41
N GLY A 3 15.38 -8.90 -12.48
CA GLY A 3 13.93 -8.65 -12.55
C GLY A 3 13.20 -7.71 -11.57
N LYS A 4 13.83 -7.16 -10.53
CA LYS A 4 13.16 -6.28 -9.55
C LYS A 4 13.36 -4.81 -9.93
N TRP A 5 12.60 -4.36 -10.93
CA TRP A 5 12.67 -2.99 -11.43
C TRP A 5 11.98 -1.97 -10.52
N ARG A 6 11.16 -2.42 -9.56
CA ARG A 6 10.51 -1.56 -8.55
C ARG A 6 10.71 -2.17 -7.17
N ALA A 7 11.41 -1.43 -6.31
CA ALA A 7 11.55 -1.76 -4.90
C ALA A 7 11.25 -0.49 -4.11
N LYS A 8 10.30 -0.56 -3.19
CA LYS A 8 9.93 0.58 -2.32
C LYS A 8 11.10 1.11 -1.49
N SER A 9 12.06 0.25 -1.17
CA SER A 9 13.33 0.64 -0.54
C SER A 9 14.16 1.65 -1.35
N ASN A 10 13.88 1.80 -2.65
CA ASN A 10 14.57 2.76 -3.51
C ASN A 10 13.87 4.13 -3.55
N VAL A 11 12.70 4.27 -2.90
CA VAL A 11 12.01 5.55 -2.78
C VAL A 11 12.68 6.35 -1.67
N VAL A 12 13.29 7.48 -2.05
CA VAL A 12 14.02 8.36 -1.13
C VAL A 12 13.08 9.13 -0.20
N GLY A 13 11.87 9.45 -0.67
CA GLY A 13 10.89 10.25 0.05
C GLY A 13 9.90 10.90 -0.91
N SER A 14 9.04 11.75 -0.39
CA SER A 14 8.07 12.50 -1.20
C SER A 14 7.64 13.80 -0.52
N GLN A 15 7.25 14.80 -1.32
CA GLN A 15 6.56 16.01 -0.86
C GLN A 15 5.06 15.96 -1.19
N TRP A 16 4.59 14.85 -1.74
CA TRP A 16 3.17 14.65 -2.04
C TRP A 16 2.77 13.20 -1.80
N VAL A 17 1.48 12.99 -1.57
CA VAL A 17 0.88 11.67 -1.50
C VAL A 17 -0.32 11.65 -2.44
N LEU A 18 -0.51 10.55 -3.14
CA LEU A 18 -1.59 10.42 -4.11
C LEU A 18 -2.52 9.27 -3.71
N LEU A 19 -3.81 9.45 -3.98
CA LEU A 19 -4.79 8.37 -4.01
C LEU A 19 -5.32 8.19 -5.43
N ASP A 20 -5.41 6.94 -5.86
CA ASP A 20 -6.05 6.53 -7.10
C ASP A 20 -7.50 6.18 -6.79
N ILE A 21 -8.43 6.89 -7.43
CA ILE A 21 -9.84 6.53 -7.42
C ILE A 21 -10.10 5.76 -8.69
N ASP A 22 -10.54 4.51 -8.53
CA ASP A 22 -10.89 3.64 -9.63
C ASP A 22 -12.23 2.99 -9.33
N ASN A 23 -13.29 3.43 -10.02
CA ASN A 23 -14.61 2.83 -9.85
C ASN A 23 -14.73 1.45 -10.52
N SER A 24 -13.68 0.63 -10.49
CA SER A 24 -13.67 -0.74 -11.00
C SER A 24 -13.40 -1.77 -9.93
N GLY A 25 -14.21 -2.82 -9.95
CA GLY A 25 -14.05 -4.01 -9.14
C GLY A 25 -13.97 -5.27 -10.00
N LYS A 26 -14.06 -6.42 -9.34
CA LYS A 26 -14.19 -7.73 -9.97
C LYS A 26 -15.42 -8.44 -9.44
N ASP A 27 -16.19 -9.06 -10.32
CA ASP A 27 -17.31 -9.90 -9.93
C ASP A 27 -16.86 -11.28 -9.44
N ALA A 28 -17.81 -12.17 -9.13
CA ALA A 28 -17.53 -13.53 -8.66
C ALA A 28 -16.77 -14.40 -9.68
N ASN A 29 -16.82 -14.03 -10.97
CA ASN A 29 -16.12 -14.72 -12.06
C ASN A 29 -14.74 -14.10 -12.34
N GLY A 30 -14.42 -12.97 -11.70
CA GLY A 30 -13.19 -12.22 -11.92
C GLY A 30 -13.27 -11.24 -13.09
N GLU A 31 -14.46 -11.03 -13.66
CA GLU A 31 -14.69 -10.06 -14.72
C GLU A 31 -14.78 -8.65 -14.15
N LYS A 32 -14.32 -7.66 -14.93
CA LYS A 32 -14.29 -6.27 -14.48
C LYS A 32 -15.72 -5.73 -14.40
N CYS A 33 -16.15 -5.35 -13.22
CA CYS A 33 -17.46 -4.75 -12.97
C CYS A 33 -17.30 -3.33 -12.40
N TYR A 34 -18.38 -2.56 -12.44
CA TYR A 34 -18.39 -1.26 -11.78
C TYR A 34 -18.47 -1.45 -10.26
N GLU A 35 -17.56 -0.81 -9.54
CA GLU A 35 -17.54 -0.78 -8.07
C GLU A 35 -17.38 0.67 -7.66
N HIS A 36 -18.40 1.26 -7.06
CA HIS A 36 -18.41 2.68 -6.74
C HIS A 36 -17.44 3.00 -5.60
N GLN A 37 -16.44 3.84 -5.86
CA GLN A 37 -15.59 4.46 -4.84
C GLN A 37 -15.94 5.93 -4.69
N LEU A 38 -15.76 6.72 -5.75
CA LEU A 38 -16.07 8.15 -5.76
C LEU A 38 -16.25 8.62 -7.21
N THR A 39 -17.23 9.47 -7.46
CA THR A 39 -17.36 10.24 -8.70
C THR A 39 -16.60 11.57 -8.59
N LEU A 40 -16.47 12.31 -9.69
CA LEU A 40 -15.81 13.62 -9.67
C LEU A 40 -16.64 14.64 -8.88
N ASP A 41 -17.97 14.62 -9.05
CA ASP A 41 -18.86 15.56 -8.37
C ASP A 41 -18.85 15.31 -6.86
N GLU A 42 -18.94 14.04 -6.43
CA GLU A 42 -18.80 13.67 -5.01
C GLU A 42 -17.44 14.06 -4.45
N ALA A 43 -16.36 13.92 -5.24
CA ALA A 43 -15.03 14.32 -4.82
C ALA A 43 -14.92 15.83 -4.61
N LEU A 44 -15.52 16.62 -5.49
CA LEU A 44 -15.54 18.08 -5.42
C LEU A 44 -16.36 18.59 -4.23
N GLU A 45 -17.36 17.84 -3.79
CA GLU A 45 -18.21 18.17 -2.63
C GLU A 45 -17.65 17.60 -1.30
N HIS A 46 -16.68 16.68 -1.35
CA HIS A 46 -16.18 16.01 -0.16
C HIS A 46 -15.40 16.97 0.77
N PRO A 47 -15.80 17.17 2.03
CA PRO A 47 -15.21 18.19 2.91
C PRO A 47 -13.71 18.04 3.13
N PHE A 48 -13.22 16.79 3.24
CA PHE A 48 -11.78 16.53 3.37
C PHE A 48 -11.01 16.87 2.09
N ILE A 49 -11.58 16.61 0.92
CA ILE A 49 -10.92 16.88 -0.37
C ILE A 49 -10.89 18.39 -0.61
N GLN A 50 -12.01 19.07 -0.42
CA GLN A 50 -12.07 20.53 -0.51
C GLN A 50 -11.01 21.19 0.37
N ARG A 51 -10.84 20.68 1.59
CA ARG A 51 -9.93 21.28 2.58
C ARG A 51 -8.45 20.97 2.34
N TYR A 52 -8.11 19.78 1.86
CA TYR A 52 -6.72 19.30 1.86
C TYR A 52 -6.17 18.80 0.51
N CYS A 53 -7.02 18.58 -0.49
CA CYS A 53 -6.56 18.12 -1.81
C CYS A 53 -6.03 19.30 -2.63
N ALA A 54 -4.81 19.15 -3.13
CA ALA A 54 -4.14 20.17 -3.93
C ALA A 54 -4.48 20.06 -5.43
N LEU A 55 -4.75 18.86 -5.93
CA LEU A 55 -5.04 18.64 -7.35
C LEU A 55 -5.92 17.41 -7.55
N ILE A 56 -6.94 17.55 -8.38
CA ILE A 56 -7.66 16.41 -8.96
C ILE A 56 -7.37 16.38 -10.45
N TYR A 57 -7.00 15.22 -10.98
CA TYR A 57 -6.87 15.04 -12.43
C TYR A 57 -7.35 13.67 -12.91
N THR A 58 -7.94 13.62 -14.10
CA THR A 58 -8.43 12.38 -14.70
C THR A 58 -7.30 11.55 -15.32
N THR A 59 -7.47 10.23 -15.27
CA THR A 59 -6.51 9.30 -15.90
C THR A 59 -6.80 9.16 -17.40
N ALA A 60 -5.84 8.64 -18.18
CA ALA A 60 -6.05 8.37 -19.62
C ALA A 60 -7.21 7.39 -19.90
N SER A 61 -7.56 6.53 -18.94
CA SER A 61 -8.66 5.56 -19.05
C SER A 61 -9.97 6.03 -18.44
N HIS A 62 -10.05 7.30 -18.03
CA HIS A 62 -11.26 7.90 -17.47
C HIS A 62 -12.41 7.87 -18.48
N ARG A 63 -13.62 7.57 -18.00
CA ARG A 63 -14.86 7.70 -18.78
C ARG A 63 -15.92 8.35 -17.89
N THR A 64 -16.88 9.03 -18.51
CA THR A 64 -17.97 9.71 -17.79
C THR A 64 -18.91 8.76 -17.05
N ASP A 65 -19.03 7.51 -17.52
CA ASP A 65 -19.77 6.43 -16.86
C ASP A 65 -18.88 5.63 -15.88
N TRP A 66 -17.56 5.75 -16.01
CA TRP A 66 -16.57 4.99 -15.25
C TRP A 66 -15.43 5.88 -14.79
N HIS A 67 -15.67 6.58 -13.69
CA HIS A 67 -14.73 7.56 -13.19
C HIS A 67 -13.42 6.90 -12.69
N LYS A 68 -12.32 7.37 -13.28
CA LYS A 68 -10.95 7.07 -12.87
C LYS A 68 -10.15 8.35 -12.80
N PHE A 69 -9.73 8.75 -11.61
CA PHE A 69 -9.03 10.00 -11.38
C PHE A 69 -8.15 9.89 -10.15
N ARG A 70 -7.29 10.89 -9.95
CA ARG A 70 -6.35 10.93 -8.83
C ARG A 70 -6.52 12.17 -8.01
N LEU A 71 -6.36 11.97 -6.71
CA LEU A 71 -6.30 13.03 -5.71
C LEU A 71 -4.84 13.20 -5.32
N VAL A 72 -4.31 14.41 -5.44
CA VAL A 72 -2.95 14.74 -4.99
C VAL A 72 -3.05 15.60 -3.75
N PHE A 73 -2.33 15.19 -2.70
CA PHE A 73 -2.20 15.90 -1.44
C PHE A 73 -0.75 16.34 -1.28
N LEU A 74 -0.51 17.63 -1.11
CA LEU A 74 0.82 18.15 -0.83
C LEU A 74 1.15 17.98 0.66
N LEU A 75 2.40 17.66 0.94
CA LEU A 75 2.96 17.68 2.28
C LEU A 75 3.59 19.06 2.53
N PRO A 76 3.50 19.60 3.76
CA PRO A 76 4.07 20.90 4.09
C PRO A 76 5.61 20.93 3.94
N GLU A 77 6.25 19.77 4.00
CA GLU A 77 7.68 19.62 3.76
C GLU A 77 7.99 18.28 3.06
N PHE A 78 9.22 18.15 2.55
CA PHE A 78 9.69 16.89 2.00
C PHE A 78 9.87 15.86 3.12
N VAL A 79 9.20 14.71 2.97
CA VAL A 79 9.27 13.61 3.93
C VAL A 79 10.21 12.53 3.41
N PRO A 80 11.35 12.27 4.08
CA PRO A 80 12.28 11.23 3.68
C PRO A 80 11.77 9.84 4.10
N GLY A 81 12.12 8.82 3.32
CA GLY A 81 11.85 7.42 3.62
C GLY A 81 10.47 6.95 3.17
N TYR A 82 10.46 5.81 2.48
CA TYR A 82 9.22 5.23 1.95
C TYR A 82 8.27 4.77 3.06
N GLU A 83 8.78 4.34 4.22
CA GLU A 83 7.95 3.84 5.30
C GLU A 83 7.01 4.92 5.84
N ILE A 84 7.52 6.15 6.00
CA ILE A 84 6.74 7.29 6.48
C ILE A 84 5.69 7.68 5.43
N VAL A 85 6.08 7.71 4.15
CA VAL A 85 5.15 7.93 3.04
C VAL A 85 4.04 6.87 3.01
N GLU A 86 4.34 5.58 3.20
CA GLU A 86 3.32 4.52 3.29
C GLU A 86 2.37 4.76 4.48
N VAL A 87 2.86 5.26 5.62
CA VAL A 87 2.00 5.60 6.77
C VAL A 87 1.08 6.78 6.45
N LEU A 88 1.58 7.82 5.81
CA LEU A 88 0.78 8.97 5.37
C LEU A 88 -0.31 8.53 4.38
N THR A 89 0.03 7.66 3.42
CA THR A 89 -0.96 7.08 2.49
C THR A 89 -2.02 6.30 3.26
N ARG A 90 -1.64 5.49 4.26
CA ARG A 90 -2.60 4.79 5.13
C ARG A 90 -3.51 5.74 5.90
N TYR A 91 -3.04 6.93 6.28
CA TYR A 91 -3.89 7.92 6.93
C TYR A 91 -4.93 8.47 5.96
N LEU A 92 -4.53 8.83 4.74
CA LEU A 92 -5.46 9.27 3.69
C LEU A 92 -6.53 8.20 3.40
N MET A 93 -6.12 6.93 3.31
CA MET A 93 -7.02 5.79 3.10
C MET A 93 -8.08 5.62 4.21
N LYS A 94 -7.89 6.19 5.41
CA LYS A 94 -8.91 6.19 6.48
C LYS A 94 -9.99 7.24 6.26
N HIS A 95 -9.69 8.30 5.51
CA HIS A 95 -10.61 9.41 5.26
C HIS A 95 -11.35 9.27 3.93
N LEU A 96 -10.86 8.44 3.01
CA LEU A 96 -11.35 8.37 1.64
C LEU A 96 -11.49 6.92 1.17
N PRO A 97 -12.49 6.63 0.31
CA PRO A 97 -12.55 5.37 -0.39
C PRO A 97 -11.30 5.21 -1.26
N HIS A 98 -10.80 4.00 -1.39
CA HIS A 98 -9.52 3.74 -2.03
C HIS A 98 -9.44 2.32 -2.60
N ASP A 99 -8.63 2.15 -3.65
CA ASP A 99 -8.11 0.84 -4.03
C ASP A 99 -7.12 0.35 -2.93
N PRO A 100 -7.31 -0.85 -2.34
CA PRO A 100 -6.40 -1.43 -1.34
C PRO A 100 -4.92 -1.49 -1.77
N ALA A 101 -4.64 -1.48 -3.09
CA ALA A 101 -3.30 -1.48 -3.65
C ALA A 101 -2.61 -0.11 -3.63
N CYS A 102 -3.30 0.99 -3.27
CA CYS A 102 -2.74 2.35 -3.29
C CYS A 102 -1.64 2.63 -2.25
N LYS A 103 -1.44 1.75 -1.26
CA LYS A 103 -0.47 1.98 -0.17
C LYS A 103 1.01 1.87 -0.58
N ASP A 104 1.33 1.38 -1.77
CA ASP A 104 2.73 1.18 -2.21
C ASP A 104 3.38 2.50 -2.64
N ALA A 105 4.35 2.97 -1.85
CA ALA A 105 5.09 4.20 -2.09
C ALA A 105 5.90 4.20 -3.40
N SER A 106 6.18 3.04 -4.00
CA SER A 106 6.89 2.93 -5.28
C SER A 106 5.99 3.08 -6.51
N ARG A 107 4.68 3.27 -6.32
CA ARG A 107 3.74 3.43 -7.44
C ARG A 107 3.93 4.78 -8.11
N VAL A 108 4.40 4.74 -9.34
CA VAL A 108 4.49 5.92 -10.23
C VAL A 108 3.14 6.17 -10.87
N PHE A 109 2.66 7.40 -10.78
CA PHE A 109 1.43 7.85 -11.43
C PHE A 109 1.78 8.67 -12.68
N TYR A 110 1.20 8.31 -13.82
CA TYR A 110 1.43 8.99 -15.10
C TYR A 110 0.31 9.98 -15.41
N GLY A 111 0.66 11.17 -15.88
CA GLY A 111 -0.32 12.12 -16.42
C GLY A 111 -0.96 11.63 -17.73
N SER A 112 -1.95 12.38 -18.20
CA SER A 112 -2.53 12.24 -19.54
C SER A 112 -2.54 13.62 -20.20
N THR A 113 -2.23 13.71 -21.49
CA THR A 113 -2.32 15.00 -22.22
C THR A 113 -3.74 15.50 -22.32
N GLU A 114 -4.70 14.59 -22.34
CA GLU A 114 -6.15 14.87 -22.38
C GLU A 114 -6.78 14.89 -20.97
N ALA A 115 -5.97 14.97 -19.91
CA ALA A 115 -6.50 15.03 -18.55
C ALA A 115 -7.31 16.31 -18.33
N SER A 116 -8.47 16.17 -17.70
CA SER A 116 -9.17 17.27 -17.05
C SER A 116 -8.63 17.48 -15.64
N PHE A 117 -8.66 18.73 -15.18
CA PHE A 117 -8.19 19.14 -13.86
C PHE A 117 -9.32 19.86 -13.09
N PRO A 118 -10.30 19.12 -12.54
CA PRO A 118 -11.49 19.72 -11.94
C PRO A 118 -11.21 20.55 -10.68
N LEU A 119 -10.06 20.32 -10.03
CA LEU A 119 -9.65 21.05 -8.83
C LEU A 119 -8.15 21.31 -8.85
N VAL A 120 -7.75 22.55 -8.59
CA VAL A 120 -6.36 23.00 -8.48
C VAL A 120 -6.25 23.98 -7.30
N GLN A 121 -5.56 23.58 -6.25
CA GLN A 121 -5.34 24.31 -5.01
C GLN A 121 -3.84 24.24 -4.62
N PRO A 122 -2.96 25.01 -5.29
CA PRO A 122 -1.51 24.77 -5.24
C PRO A 122 -0.85 25.04 -3.88
N ASN A 123 -1.54 25.77 -2.99
CA ASN A 123 -1.02 26.16 -1.68
C ASN A 123 -1.62 25.34 -0.52
N VAL A 124 -2.54 24.42 -0.83
CA VAL A 124 -3.17 23.57 0.19
C VAL A 124 -2.27 22.38 0.47
N THR A 125 -1.99 22.15 1.75
CA THR A 125 -1.18 21.02 2.21
C THR A 125 -1.94 20.25 3.28
N LEU A 126 -1.52 19.01 3.52
CA LEU A 126 -1.90 18.28 4.72
C LEU A 126 -1.32 18.97 5.98
N PRO A 127 -1.90 18.70 7.16
CA PRO A 127 -1.38 19.22 8.42
C PRO A 127 0.04 18.72 8.73
N TYR A 128 0.85 19.55 9.40
CA TYR A 128 2.22 19.17 9.79
C TYR A 128 2.22 18.00 10.78
N GLU A 129 1.20 17.95 11.64
CA GLU A 129 1.00 16.93 12.66
C GLU A 129 0.98 15.52 12.05
N TRP A 130 0.43 15.38 10.84
CA TRP A 130 0.38 14.09 10.14
C TRP A 130 1.78 13.52 9.86
N ILE A 131 2.75 14.38 9.54
CA ILE A 131 4.15 13.96 9.34
C ILE A 131 4.72 13.47 10.66
N SER A 132 4.55 14.25 11.74
CA SER A 132 5.08 13.89 13.06
C SER A 132 4.47 12.59 13.61
N GLU A 133 3.17 12.39 13.42
CA GLU A 133 2.47 11.16 13.79
C GLU A 133 2.95 9.98 12.94
N ALA A 134 3.12 10.18 11.62
CA ALA A 134 3.61 9.15 10.73
C ALA A 134 5.02 8.68 11.11
N ILE A 135 5.92 9.61 11.45
CA ILE A 135 7.26 9.29 11.97
C ILE A 135 7.16 8.42 13.23
N ALA A 136 6.37 8.86 14.23
CA ALA A 136 6.23 8.13 15.48
C ALA A 136 5.64 6.72 15.28
N VAL A 137 4.68 6.56 14.35
CA VAL A 137 4.15 5.25 13.97
C VAL A 137 5.21 4.39 13.29
N THR A 138 5.96 4.94 12.34
CA THR A 138 7.04 4.21 11.66
C THR A 138 8.10 3.72 12.64
N GLU A 139 8.52 4.55 13.60
CA GLU A 139 9.49 4.17 14.63
C GLU A 139 8.98 3.02 15.50
N ARG A 140 7.73 3.10 15.94
CA ARG A 140 7.10 2.02 16.71
C ARG A 140 7.03 0.71 15.92
N GLU A 141 6.60 0.77 14.65
CA GLU A 141 6.53 -0.40 13.77
C GLU A 141 7.92 -1.02 13.55
N LYS A 142 8.97 -0.20 13.41
CA LYS A 142 10.37 -0.66 13.29
C LYS A 142 10.83 -1.39 14.55
N LEU A 143 10.56 -0.83 15.73
CA LEU A 143 10.91 -1.46 17.01
C LEU A 143 10.17 -2.79 17.22
N GLU A 144 8.88 -2.84 16.91
CA GLU A 144 8.08 -4.07 16.99
C GLU A 144 8.59 -5.14 16.02
N TYR A 145 8.94 -4.75 14.79
CA TYR A 145 9.50 -5.66 13.81
C TYR A 145 10.84 -6.24 14.28
N GLN A 146 11.75 -5.41 14.78
CA GLN A 146 13.04 -5.86 15.33
C GLN A 146 12.86 -6.86 16.48
N LYS A 147 11.94 -6.57 17.42
CA LYS A 147 11.61 -7.49 18.52
C LYS A 147 11.10 -8.84 18.02
N ARG A 148 10.22 -8.83 17.00
CA ARG A 148 9.69 -10.06 16.39
C ARG A 148 10.78 -10.88 15.71
N ILE A 149 11.69 -10.22 14.98
CA ILE A 149 12.82 -10.91 14.33
C ILE A 149 13.75 -11.52 15.38
N ALA A 150 14.12 -10.79 16.42
CA ALA A 150 14.95 -11.31 17.51
C ALA A 150 14.32 -12.51 18.22
N GLU A 151 13.00 -12.47 18.47
CA GLU A 151 12.27 -13.60 19.06
C GLU A 151 12.26 -14.83 18.13
N ILE A 152 12.06 -14.63 16.82
CA ILE A 152 12.12 -15.72 15.83
C ILE A 152 13.52 -16.33 15.77
N GLU A 153 14.57 -15.51 15.77
CA GLU A 153 15.96 -15.97 15.75
C GLU A 153 16.31 -16.74 17.02
N LYS A 154 15.86 -16.27 18.19
CA LYS A 154 16.02 -16.96 19.47
C LYS A 154 15.35 -18.33 19.44
N ARG A 155 14.06 -18.40 19.04
CA ARG A 155 13.33 -19.69 18.93
C ARG A 155 14.00 -20.65 17.95
N LYS A 156 14.49 -20.13 16.81
CA LYS A 156 15.24 -20.95 15.84
C LYS A 156 16.54 -21.50 16.44
N ALA A 157 17.26 -20.70 17.23
CA ALA A 157 18.47 -21.16 17.91
C ALA A 157 18.17 -22.22 18.97
N GLU A 158 17.14 -22.02 19.81
CA GLU A 158 16.70 -22.99 20.81
C GLU A 158 16.30 -24.33 20.18
N LEU A 159 15.55 -24.30 19.08
CA LEU A 159 15.15 -25.50 18.34
C LEU A 159 16.35 -26.23 17.74
N ARG A 160 17.34 -25.50 17.17
CA ARG A 160 18.58 -26.10 16.65
C ARG A 160 19.38 -26.79 17.75
N ASN A 161 19.61 -26.11 18.88
CA ASN A 161 20.34 -26.68 20.00
C ASN A 161 19.67 -27.95 20.53
N ARG A 162 18.32 -27.94 20.59
CA ARG A 162 17.55 -29.11 21.00
C ARG A 162 17.69 -30.27 20.02
N ALA A 163 17.54 -30.00 18.72
CA ALA A 163 17.73 -30.99 17.67
C ALA A 163 19.13 -31.64 17.73
N GLU A 164 20.17 -30.83 17.92
CA GLU A 164 21.54 -31.33 18.10
C GLU A 164 21.68 -32.19 19.37
N SER A 165 21.12 -31.74 20.49
CA SER A 165 21.21 -32.47 21.77
C SER A 165 20.48 -33.81 21.79
N GLU A 166 19.35 -33.89 21.09
CA GLU A 166 18.53 -35.09 20.99
C GLU A 166 18.90 -35.95 19.77
N GLY A 167 19.88 -35.52 18.96
CA GLY A 167 20.34 -36.23 17.77
C GLY A 167 19.28 -36.32 16.67
N TRP A 168 18.40 -35.32 16.55
CA TRP A 168 17.36 -35.29 15.54
C TRP A 168 17.96 -35.16 14.14
N ASP A 169 17.60 -36.08 13.25
CA ASP A 169 17.77 -35.89 11.82
C ASP A 169 16.62 -35.03 11.30
N THR A 170 16.83 -33.70 11.29
CA THR A 170 15.83 -32.73 10.87
C THR A 170 15.37 -32.93 9.42
N ASP A 171 16.24 -33.40 8.53
CA ASP A 171 15.87 -33.62 7.13
C ASP A 171 14.94 -34.82 6.99
N ALA A 172 15.23 -35.92 7.71
CA ALA A 172 14.34 -37.06 7.76
C ALA A 172 12.97 -36.70 8.37
N LEU A 173 12.94 -35.90 9.44
CA LEU A 173 11.70 -35.44 10.07
C LEU A 173 10.87 -34.54 9.14
N ILE A 174 11.51 -33.64 8.38
CA ILE A 174 10.83 -32.81 7.38
C ILE A 174 10.20 -33.69 6.30
N GLN A 175 10.94 -34.66 5.76
CA GLN A 175 10.41 -35.60 4.75
C GLN A 175 9.23 -36.41 5.31
N GLN A 176 9.31 -36.85 6.56
CA GLN A 176 8.23 -37.56 7.22
C GLN A 176 6.99 -36.68 7.38
N ALA A 177 7.17 -35.41 7.76
CA ALA A 177 6.07 -34.44 7.90
C ALA A 177 5.40 -34.12 6.57
N LEU A 178 6.16 -34.00 5.48
CA LEU A 178 5.63 -33.78 4.13
C LEU A 178 4.66 -34.90 3.69
N ASN A 179 4.86 -36.14 4.15
CA ASN A 179 3.96 -37.26 3.86
C ASN A 179 2.58 -37.12 4.52
N TYR A 180 2.45 -36.29 5.56
CA TYR A 180 1.17 -36.00 6.22
C TYR A 180 0.47 -34.76 5.65
N ILE A 181 1.11 -34.01 4.76
CA ILE A 181 0.45 -32.94 4.03
C ILE A 181 -0.40 -33.59 2.95
N PRO A 182 -1.75 -33.54 3.03
CA PRO A 182 -2.58 -34.11 1.99
C PRO A 182 -2.24 -33.46 0.64
N PRO A 183 -2.21 -34.23 -0.46
CA PRO A 183 -2.00 -33.64 -1.77
C PRO A 183 -3.04 -32.55 -1.99
N PRO A 184 -2.68 -31.41 -2.62
CA PRO A 184 -3.64 -30.36 -2.91
C PRO A 184 -4.82 -30.99 -3.64
N THR A 185 -6.00 -30.95 -3.02
CA THR A 185 -7.23 -31.47 -3.57
C THR A 185 -7.42 -30.86 -4.95
N ASN A 186 -7.53 -31.72 -5.97
CA ASN A 186 -7.73 -31.34 -7.36
C ASN A 186 -8.75 -30.19 -7.45
N TRP A 187 -8.31 -29.04 -7.94
CA TRP A 187 -9.21 -28.02 -8.47
C TRP A 187 -9.85 -28.59 -9.74
N GLN A 188 -10.87 -29.43 -9.59
CA GLN A 188 -11.80 -29.71 -10.67
C GLN A 188 -12.60 -28.42 -10.91
N ARG A 189 -12.17 -27.66 -11.91
CA ARG A 189 -13.01 -26.74 -12.67
C ARG A 189 -13.08 -27.26 -14.10
#